data_AF-A0A2U8VYG8-F1
#
_entry.id   AF-A0A2U8VYG8-F1
#
_cell.length_a   1.000
_cell.length_b   1.000
_cell.length_c   1.000
_cell.angle_alpha   90.00
_cell.angle_beta   90.00
_cell.angle_gamma   90.00
#
_symmetry.space_group_name_H-M   'P 1'
#
loop_
_entity.id
_entity.type
_entity.pdbx_description
1 polymer ?
#
loop_
_entity_poly.entity_id
_entity_poly.type
_entity_poly.pdbx_seq_one_letter_code
_entity_poly.pdbx_strand_id
1 'polypeptide(L)'
;MERPLDPTPEAARPEGRAQARIGESEKITINLGPIDLGHVDLLVAEGVYANRSDFIRTAIRNQIERHAEVTRQSLARRSVELGLRRIARADLEAALAEGRRLDIRVLGLASIAHDVTPDLARAAIASLEVLGSLQASPPVRAALADRLR
;
A
#
# COMPACT_ATOMS: atom_id res chain seq x y z
N MET A 1 -37.98 -43.72 -30.45
CA MET A 1 -36.73 -44.26 -29.87
C MET A 1 -35.62 -43.44 -30.50
N GLU A 2 -34.87 -42.58 -29.83
CA GLU A 2 -34.39 -42.59 -28.44
C GLU A 2 -34.30 -41.16 -27.86
N ARG A 3 -33.93 -41.14 -26.58
CA ARG A 3 -34.12 -40.15 -25.51
C ARG A 3 -33.35 -38.82 -25.69
N PRO A 4 -33.75 -37.76 -24.94
CA PRO A 4 -33.00 -36.51 -24.86
C PRO A 4 -31.69 -36.72 -24.07
N LEU A 5 -30.63 -36.03 -24.49
CA LEU A 5 -29.39 -35.88 -23.71
C LEU A 5 -29.54 -34.65 -22.81
N ASP A 6 -29.51 -34.89 -21.50
CA ASP A 6 -29.38 -33.86 -20.47
C ASP A 6 -28.10 -33.02 -20.67
N PRO A 7 -28.09 -31.77 -20.19
CA PRO A 7 -26.95 -30.87 -20.32
C PRO A 7 -25.80 -31.27 -19.39
N THR A 8 -24.59 -31.29 -19.94
CA THR A 8 -23.34 -31.45 -19.17
C THR A 8 -23.11 -30.23 -18.26
N PRO A 9 -22.66 -30.41 -17.01
CA PRO A 9 -22.36 -29.30 -16.09
C PRO A 9 -21.04 -28.62 -16.51
N GLU A 10 -21.11 -27.35 -16.96
CA GLU A 10 -19.90 -26.54 -17.13
C GLU A 10 -19.31 -26.25 -15.75
N ALA A 11 -18.20 -26.94 -15.47
CA ALA A 11 -17.41 -26.82 -14.27
C ALA A 11 -17.04 -25.36 -13.98
N ALA A 12 -17.18 -25.01 -12.69
CA ALA A 12 -16.75 -23.75 -12.11
C ALA A 12 -15.35 -23.35 -12.59
N ARG A 13 -15.26 -22.19 -13.24
CA ARG A 13 -13.97 -21.55 -13.56
C ARG A 13 -13.36 -21.05 -12.24
N PRO A 14 -12.13 -21.44 -11.90
CA PRO A 14 -11.54 -21.00 -10.64
C PRO A 14 -11.30 -19.49 -10.71
N GLU A 15 -11.82 -18.80 -9.69
CA GLU A 15 -11.67 -17.37 -9.46
C GLU A 15 -10.19 -17.00 -9.54
N GLY A 16 -9.91 -15.95 -10.32
CA GLY A 16 -8.56 -15.49 -10.60
C GLY A 16 -7.77 -15.30 -9.32
N ARG A 17 -6.67 -16.06 -9.19
CA ARG A 17 -5.62 -15.80 -8.22
C ARG A 17 -5.27 -14.31 -8.33
N ALA A 18 -5.54 -13.57 -7.26
CA ALA A 18 -5.16 -12.18 -7.10
C ALA A 18 -3.63 -12.08 -7.23
N GLN A 19 -3.16 -11.86 -8.46
CA GLN A 19 -1.79 -11.46 -8.72
C GLN A 19 -1.60 -10.16 -7.95
N ALA A 20 -0.72 -10.20 -6.95
CA ALA A 20 -0.28 -9.01 -6.25
C ALA A 20 0.22 -8.01 -7.31
N ARG A 21 -0.55 -6.95 -7.53
CA ARG A 21 -0.27 -5.96 -8.57
C ARG A 21 0.99 -5.19 -8.19
N ILE A 22 2.10 -5.57 -8.81
CA ILE A 22 3.32 -4.76 -8.83
C ILE A 22 2.99 -3.53 -9.68
N GLY A 23 2.73 -2.37 -9.05
CA GLY A 23 2.56 -1.11 -9.78
C GLY A 23 1.42 -0.19 -9.36
N GLU A 24 0.76 -0.40 -8.22
CA GLU A 24 -0.23 0.59 -7.75
C GLU A 24 0.48 1.88 -7.31
N SER A 25 0.45 2.90 -8.16
CA SER A 25 0.78 4.27 -7.81
C SER A 25 -0.43 4.93 -7.16
N GLU A 26 -0.26 5.51 -5.98
CA GLU A 26 -1.31 6.27 -5.33
C GLU A 26 -1.56 7.58 -6.08
N LYS A 27 -2.82 7.85 -6.44
CA LYS A 27 -3.20 9.10 -7.08
C LYS A 27 -3.32 10.19 -6.01
N ILE A 28 -2.56 11.26 -6.18
CA ILE A 28 -2.67 12.46 -5.34
C ILE A 28 -3.35 13.56 -6.17
N THR A 29 -4.39 14.18 -5.62
CA THR A 29 -5.04 15.36 -6.20
C THR A 29 -4.63 16.57 -5.38
N ILE A 30 -4.01 17.57 -6.03
CA ILE A 30 -3.54 18.81 -5.39
C ILE A 30 -3.97 20.02 -6.22
N ASN A 31 -4.13 21.15 -5.55
CA ASN A 31 -4.28 22.45 -6.20
C ASN A 31 -2.88 23.07 -6.40
N LEU A 32 -2.66 23.69 -7.57
CA LEU A 32 -1.43 24.42 -7.88
C LEU A 32 -1.79 25.86 -8.24
N GLY A 33 -0.92 26.80 -7.85
CA GLY A 33 -1.05 28.19 -8.27
C GLY A 33 -0.90 28.34 -9.79
N PRO A 34 -1.53 29.33 -10.43
CA PRO A 34 -1.47 29.49 -11.88
C PRO A 34 -0.06 29.74 -12.40
N ILE A 35 0.78 30.41 -11.62
CA ILE A 35 2.19 30.68 -11.97
C ILE A 35 3.02 29.40 -11.93
N ASP A 36 2.88 28.59 -10.88
CA ASP A 36 3.60 27.31 -10.77
C ASP A 36 3.17 26.34 -11.88
N LEU A 37 1.86 26.24 -12.14
CA LEU A 37 1.34 25.43 -13.23
C LEU A 37 1.92 25.86 -14.59
N GLY A 38 2.01 27.17 -14.84
CA GLY A 38 2.63 27.70 -16.06
C GLY A 38 4.10 27.31 -16.21
N HIS A 39 4.89 27.33 -15.14
CA HIS A 39 6.28 26.86 -15.17
C HIS A 39 6.37 25.36 -15.47
N VAL A 40 5.51 24.54 -14.85
CA VAL A 40 5.47 23.09 -15.14
C VAL A 40 5.13 22.86 -16.61
N ASP A 41 4.16 23.58 -17.15
CA ASP A 41 3.75 23.45 -18.54
C ASP A 41 4.85 23.85 -19.52
N LEU A 42 5.57 24.93 -19.24
CA LEU A 42 6.72 25.34 -20.05
C LEU A 42 7.81 24.27 -20.06
N LEU A 43 8.16 23.70 -18.90
CA LEU A 43 9.19 22.66 -18.81
C LEU A 43 8.80 21.38 -19.56
N VAL A 44 7.51 21.06 -19.61
CA VAL A 44 7.00 19.94 -20.42
C VAL A 44 7.04 20.29 -21.91
N ALA A 45 6.65 21.51 -22.29
CA ALA A 45 6.67 21.96 -23.68
C ALA A 45 8.08 22.00 -24.28
N GLU A 46 9.09 22.38 -23.48
CA GLU A 46 10.50 22.37 -23.86
C GLU A 46 11.13 20.96 -23.84
N GLY A 47 10.36 19.92 -23.48
CA GLY A 47 10.81 18.53 -23.48
C GLY A 47 11.75 18.17 -22.32
N VAL A 48 11.89 19.02 -21.31
CA VAL A 48 12.69 18.73 -20.10
C VAL A 48 12.08 17.57 -19.32
N TYR A 49 10.74 17.46 -19.33
CA TYR A 49 9.98 16.37 -18.72
C TYR A 49 8.93 15.82 -19.70
N ALA A 50 8.68 14.51 -19.64
CA ALA A 50 7.74 13.86 -20.55
C ALA A 50 6.28 14.28 -20.32
N ASN A 51 5.90 14.62 -19.09
CA ASN A 51 4.57 15.12 -18.71
C ASN A 51 4.58 15.76 -17.31
N ARG A 52 3.48 16.43 -16.95
CA ARG A 52 3.30 17.07 -15.63
C ARG A 52 3.51 16.10 -14.46
N SER A 53 3.02 14.87 -14.57
CA SER A 53 3.15 13.87 -13.50
C SER A 53 4.59 13.43 -13.30
N ASP A 54 5.38 13.36 -14.37
CA ASP A 54 6.80 13.05 -14.32
C ASP A 54 7.62 14.16 -13.65
N PHE A 55 7.34 15.42 -14.00
CA PHE A 55 7.88 16.59 -13.29
C PHE A 55 7.58 16.52 -11.79
N ILE A 56 6.31 16.33 -11.41
CA ILE A 56 5.89 16.30 -10.01
C ILE A 56 6.58 15.16 -9.26
N ARG A 57 6.64 13.96 -9.85
CA ARG A 57 7.32 12.80 -9.24
C ARG A 57 8.81 13.09 -9.02
N THR A 58 9.46 13.70 -10.00
CA THR A 58 10.89 14.05 -9.91
C THR A 58 11.13 15.14 -8.85
N ALA A 59 10.30 16.18 -8.83
CA ALA A 59 10.37 17.24 -7.83
C ALA A 59 10.21 16.69 -6.40
N ILE A 60 9.27 15.77 -6.18
CA ILE A 60 9.08 15.09 -4.88
C ILE A 60 10.34 14.33 -4.48
N ARG A 61 10.92 13.52 -5.38
CA ARG A 61 12.17 12.78 -5.11
C ARG A 61 13.32 13.71 -4.73
N ASN A 62 13.48 14.79 -5.48
CA ASN A 62 14.54 15.78 -5.23
C ASN A 62 14.35 16.52 -3.90
N GLN A 63 13.11 16.77 -3.47
CA GLN A 63 12.84 17.36 -2.15
C GLN A 63 13.12 16.35 -1.02
N ILE A 64 12.71 15.09 -1.18
CA ILE A 64 12.98 14.03 -0.19
C ILE A 64 14.50 13.86 0.01
N GLU A 65 15.27 13.83 -1.08
CA GLU A 65 16.73 13.72 -1.02
C GLU A 65 17.36 14.91 -0.31
N ARG A 66 16.94 16.14 -0.62
CA ARG A 66 17.40 17.35 0.08
C ARG A 66 17.14 17.33 1.58
N HIS A 67 16.09 16.65 2.02
CA HIS A 67 15.74 16.52 3.43
C HIS A 67 16.10 15.15 4.02
N ALA A 68 16.98 14.37 3.38
CA ALA A 68 17.27 12.99 3.77
C ALA A 68 17.79 12.85 5.21
N GLU A 69 18.62 13.78 5.67
CA GLU A 69 19.14 13.74 7.05
C GLU A 69 18.04 13.96 8.09
N VAL A 70 17.17 14.94 7.88
CA VAL A 70 16.03 15.21 8.76
C VAL A 70 15.09 14.00 8.83
N THR A 71 14.84 13.37 7.68
CA THR A 71 14.05 12.14 7.59
C THR A 71 14.72 10.99 8.35
N ARG A 72 16.02 10.77 8.13
CA ARG A 72 16.79 9.71 8.80
C ARG A 72 16.77 9.84 10.32
N GLN A 73 17.03 11.03 10.84
CA GLN A 73 16.96 11.28 12.29
C GLN A 73 15.56 11.04 12.84
N SER A 74 14.52 11.41 12.08
CA SER A 74 13.13 11.21 12.49
C SER A 74 12.74 9.73 12.49
N LEU A 75 13.20 8.94 11.51
CA LEU A 75 13.01 7.49 11.46
C LEU A 75 13.65 6.79 12.66
N ALA A 76 14.89 7.17 13.00
CA ALA A 76 15.60 6.61 14.16
C ALA A 76 14.88 6.93 15.48
N ARG A 77 14.39 8.16 15.67
CA ARG A 77 13.65 8.54 16.88
C ARG A 77 12.29 7.86 17.03
N ARG A 78 11.62 7.54 15.93
CA ARG A 78 10.27 6.95 15.94
C ARG A 78 10.27 5.43 15.78
N SER A 79 11.43 4.81 15.57
CA SER A 79 11.58 3.38 15.27
C SER A 79 10.68 2.93 14.11
N VAL A 80 10.68 3.72 13.03
CA VAL A 80 9.86 3.47 11.83
C VAL A 80 10.69 2.73 10.79
N GLU A 81 10.16 1.64 10.24
CA GLU A 81 10.77 0.90 9.15
C GLU A 81 10.50 1.61 7.81
N LEU A 82 11.55 1.96 7.07
CA LEU A 82 11.43 2.58 5.74
C LEU A 82 11.27 1.50 4.67
N GLY A 83 10.24 1.61 3.83
CA GLY A 83 10.09 0.80 2.62
C GLY A 83 8.76 0.06 2.55
N LEU A 84 8.83 -1.18 2.04
CA LEU A 84 7.67 -2.04 1.82
C LEU A 84 7.63 -3.11 2.90
N ARG A 85 6.65 -3.06 3.79
CA ARG A 85 6.43 -4.08 4.83
C ARG A 85 5.29 -4.99 4.42
N ARG A 86 5.60 -6.25 4.07
CA ARG A 86 4.60 -7.29 3.87
C ARG A 86 4.33 -8.00 5.20
N ILE A 87 3.06 -8.19 5.53
CA ILE A 87 2.59 -8.90 6.71
C ILE A 87 1.81 -10.11 6.22
N ALA A 88 2.40 -11.29 6.36
CA ALA A 88 1.76 -12.55 6.00
C ALA A 88 0.99 -13.12 7.20
N ARG A 89 0.03 -14.00 6.91
CA ARG A 89 -0.71 -14.76 7.92
C ARG A 89 0.22 -15.50 8.90
N ALA A 90 1.25 -16.15 8.37
CA ALA A 90 2.23 -16.89 9.16
C ALA A 90 2.98 -16.00 10.17
N ASP A 91 3.29 -14.75 9.80
CA ASP A 91 3.96 -13.81 10.70
C ASP A 91 3.08 -13.46 11.92
N LEU A 92 1.77 -13.31 11.68
CA LEU A 92 0.79 -13.00 12.72
C LEU A 92 0.54 -14.20 13.64
N GLU A 93 0.40 -15.40 13.06
CA GLU A 93 0.22 -16.64 13.80
C GLU A 93 1.45 -16.96 14.67
N ALA A 94 2.66 -16.77 14.14
CA ALA A 94 3.89 -16.92 14.91
C ALA A 94 3.97 -15.92 16.07
N ALA A 95 3.65 -14.64 15.83
CA ALA A 95 3.63 -13.64 16.89
C ALA A 95 2.66 -14.02 18.03
N LEU A 96 1.47 -14.51 17.69
CA LEU A 96 0.49 -14.99 18.67
C LEU A 96 0.94 -16.24 19.41
N ALA A 97 1.56 -17.19 18.72
CA ALA A 97 2.11 -18.41 19.33
C ALA A 97 3.20 -18.08 20.36
N GLU A 98 3.95 -17.01 20.14
CA GLU A 98 4.94 -16.48 21.07
C GLU A 98 4.34 -15.57 22.16
N GLY A 99 3.01 -15.39 22.18
CA GLY A 99 2.33 -14.52 23.15
C GLY A 99 2.62 -13.03 22.95
N ARG A 100 3.13 -12.63 21.78
CA ARG A 100 3.49 -11.24 21.45
C ARG A 100 2.42 -10.63 20.54
N ARG A 101 2.33 -9.30 20.61
CA ARG A 101 1.59 -8.49 19.65
C ARG A 101 2.57 -7.59 18.90
N LEU A 102 2.29 -7.33 17.64
CA LEU A 102 3.13 -6.54 16.75
C LEU A 102 2.77 -5.06 16.86
N ASP A 103 3.79 -4.24 17.11
CA ASP A 103 3.74 -2.79 16.91
C ASP A 103 4.41 -2.47 15.58
N ILE A 104 3.61 -2.07 14.60
CA ILE A 104 4.05 -1.91 13.21
C ILE A 104 4.10 -0.43 12.90
N ARG A 105 5.29 0.06 12.51
CA ARG A 105 5.50 1.44 12.10
C ARG A 105 6.24 1.48 10.78
N VAL A 106 5.60 1.99 9.74
CA VAL A 106 6.14 1.94 8.37
C VAL A 106 6.09 3.32 7.71
N LEU A 107 7.20 3.73 7.10
CA LEU A 107 7.26 4.84 6.15
C LEU A 107 7.35 4.26 4.74
N GLY A 108 6.28 4.36 3.96
CA GLY A 108 6.16 3.76 2.63
C GLY A 108 4.86 2.98 2.47
N LEU A 109 4.94 1.67 2.33
CA LEU A 109 3.78 0.80 2.11
C LEU A 109 3.76 -0.33 3.13
N ALA A 110 2.67 -0.45 3.87
CA ALA A 110 2.34 -1.66 4.60
C ALA A 110 1.32 -2.48 3.80
N SER A 111 1.59 -3.76 3.57
CA SER A 111 0.74 -4.67 2.82
C SER A 111 0.39 -5.90 3.66
N ILE A 112 -0.87 -6.03 4.05
CA ILE A 112 -1.40 -7.20 4.76
C ILE A 112 -1.95 -8.18 3.72
N ALA A 113 -1.50 -9.43 3.80
CA ALA A 113 -1.90 -10.47 2.86
C ALA A 113 -3.42 -10.72 2.89
N HIS A 114 -4.00 -11.06 1.74
CA HIS A 114 -5.45 -11.19 1.56
C HIS A 114 -6.08 -12.34 2.36
N ASP A 115 -5.28 -13.34 2.72
CA ASP A 115 -5.67 -14.53 3.51
C ASP A 115 -5.67 -14.27 5.02
N VAL A 116 -5.28 -13.07 5.46
CA VAL A 116 -5.37 -12.65 6.86
C VAL A 116 -6.83 -12.34 7.20
N THR A 117 -7.34 -13.00 8.23
CA THR A 117 -8.69 -12.73 8.74
C THR A 117 -8.68 -11.49 9.65
N PRO A 118 -9.83 -10.78 9.75
CA PRO A 118 -9.95 -9.62 10.65
C PRO A 118 -9.63 -9.96 12.11
N ASP A 119 -10.08 -11.12 12.59
CA ASP A 119 -9.84 -11.59 13.95
C ASP A 119 -8.35 -11.88 14.21
N LEU A 120 -7.66 -12.51 13.25
CA LEU A 120 -6.23 -12.75 13.35
C LEU A 120 -5.44 -11.45 13.39
N ALA A 121 -5.75 -10.51 12.49
CA ALA A 121 -5.13 -9.20 12.48
C ALA A 121 -5.33 -8.47 13.82
N ARG A 122 -6.55 -8.51 14.36
CA ARG A 122 -6.90 -7.87 15.64
C ARG A 122 -6.33 -8.61 16.86
N ALA A 123 -6.10 -9.91 16.79
CA ALA A 123 -5.41 -10.60 17.87
C ALA A 123 -3.92 -10.23 17.89
N ALA A 124 -3.28 -10.18 16.71
CA ALA A 124 -1.84 -10.10 16.57
C ALA A 124 -1.26 -8.67 16.52
N ILE A 125 -1.99 -7.67 16.01
CA ILE A 125 -1.44 -6.31 15.76
C ILE A 125 -1.84 -5.36 16.90
N ALA A 126 -0.92 -5.01 17.80
CA ALA A 126 -1.22 -4.06 18.89
C ALA A 126 -1.41 -2.63 18.39
N SER A 127 -0.52 -2.14 17.51
CA SER A 127 -0.61 -0.81 16.91
C SER A 127 -0.10 -0.82 15.47
N LEU A 128 -0.67 0.06 14.64
CA LEU A 128 -0.30 0.21 13.23
C LEU A 128 -0.20 1.70 12.88
N GLU A 129 1.02 2.18 12.64
CA GLU A 129 1.30 3.53 12.14
C GLU A 129 1.87 3.41 10.72
N VAL A 130 1.18 3.99 9.74
CA VAL A 130 1.60 3.90 8.33
C VAL A 130 1.68 5.31 7.75
N LEU A 131 2.91 5.78 7.57
CA LEU A 131 3.21 7.00 6.86
C LEU A 131 3.33 6.67 5.36
N GLY A 132 2.21 6.68 4.66
CA GLY A 132 2.13 6.35 3.25
C GLY A 132 0.83 5.61 2.92
N SER A 133 0.93 4.41 2.33
CA SER A 133 -0.24 3.62 1.95
C SER A 133 -0.34 2.33 2.78
N LEU A 134 -1.58 1.96 3.11
CA LEU A 134 -1.92 0.66 3.71
C LEU A 134 -2.76 -0.12 2.70
N GLN A 135 -2.19 -1.23 2.23
CA GLN A 135 -2.90 -2.24 1.46
C GLN A 135 -3.35 -3.35 2.40
N ALA A 136 -4.67 -3.51 2.52
CA ALA A 136 -5.30 -4.56 3.31
C ALA A 136 -6.72 -4.77 2.75
N SER A 137 -7.26 -5.96 2.95
CA SER A 137 -8.66 -6.23 2.61
C SER A 137 -9.59 -5.28 3.40
N PRO A 138 -10.75 -4.87 2.83
CA PRO A 138 -11.71 -4.01 3.54
C PRO A 138 -12.07 -4.48 4.95
N PRO A 139 -12.37 -5.77 5.20
CA PRO A 139 -12.73 -6.21 6.55
C PRO A 139 -11.55 -6.16 7.53
N VAL A 140 -10.32 -6.41 7.08
CA VAL A 140 -9.11 -6.26 7.93
C VAL A 140 -8.86 -4.78 8.25
N ARG A 141 -8.99 -3.90 7.26
CA ARG A 141 -8.84 -2.45 7.45
C ARG A 141 -9.87 -1.92 8.47
N ALA A 142 -11.11 -2.40 8.40
CA ALA A 142 -12.15 -2.06 9.36
C ALA A 142 -11.83 -2.57 10.77
N ALA A 143 -11.34 -3.80 10.90
CA ALA A 143 -10.99 -4.38 12.20
C ALA A 143 -9.77 -3.75 12.88
N LEU A 144 -8.93 -3.05 12.12
CA LEU A 144 -7.76 -2.32 12.63
C LEU A 144 -8.02 -0.82 12.77
N ALA A 145 -9.19 -0.30 12.41
CA ALA A 145 -9.47 1.14 12.37
C ALA A 145 -9.27 1.83 13.74
N ASP A 146 -9.53 1.13 14.84
CA ASP A 146 -9.30 1.60 16.21
C ASP A 146 -7.80 1.63 16.62
N ARG A 147 -6.92 1.06 15.80
CA ARG A 147 -5.48 0.90 16.07
C ARG A 147 -4.58 1.59 15.06
N LEU A 148 -5.15 2.15 13.99
CA LEU A 148 -4.44 3.03 13.07
C LEU A 148 -4.16 4.36 13.76
N ARG A 149 -2.89 4.78 13.73
CA ARG A 149 -2.43 6.09 14.21
C ARG A 149 -1.91 6.96 13.08
#